data_AF-R9J1Y8-F1
#
_entry.id   AF-R9J1Y8-F1
#
_cell.length_a   1.000
_cell.length_b   1.000
_cell.length_c   1.000
_cell.angle_alpha   90.00
_cell.angle_beta   90.00
_cell.angle_gamma   90.00
#
_symmetry.space_group_name_H-M   'P 1'
#
loop_
_entity.id
_entity.type
_entity.pdbx_description
1 polymer ?
#
loop_
_entity_poly.entity_id
_entity_poly.type
_entity_poly.pdbx_seq_one_letter_code
_entity_poly.pdbx_strand_id
1 'polypeptide(L)'
;MGIIDSPFDVDYYKLSVERAYIMNYSITSTNGYSMLLAGKSGDNAGIFKVADGSGNMLIMPGTYYFAVLSQDDKYSVTSTYNINFRTVYTLAADSSANLIGICSEAGIVFQTNSAGSVYYVNGNPININYSYSNSSSNSGGSQSYNISITDRSDVYVYLLDDVPAPSVIYYRNSTRPAMNVGSKAALELTFYSQNEFYNVHCRCTGAYAENNLWKEFKAVTVIIDPATGRLIDIEQFNYFYDFAQGSNSLSFTRPYSDLKLYKYGN
;
A
#
# COMPACT_ATOMS: atom_id res chain seq x y z
N MET A 1 -24.22 -8.37 -20.24
CA MET A 1 -25.31 -9.35 -20.27
C MET A 1 -25.24 -10.05 -21.61
N GLY A 2 -25.39 -11.37 -21.64
CA GLY A 2 -25.39 -12.17 -22.87
C GLY A 2 -26.30 -13.39 -22.73
N ILE A 3 -26.43 -14.16 -23.79
CA ILE A 3 -27.26 -15.37 -23.89
C ILE A 3 -26.42 -16.42 -24.63
N ILE A 4 -26.50 -17.69 -24.22
CA ILE A 4 -25.90 -18.81 -24.97
C ILE A 4 -27.05 -19.67 -25.49
N ASP A 5 -27.38 -19.52 -26.77
CA ASP A 5 -28.64 -19.99 -27.35
C ASP A 5 -28.53 -21.27 -28.19
N SER A 6 -27.31 -21.70 -28.53
CA SER A 6 -27.09 -22.88 -29.38
C SER A 6 -25.76 -23.58 -29.09
N PRO A 7 -25.58 -24.84 -29.54
CA PRO A 7 -24.34 -25.60 -29.36
C PRO A 7 -23.07 -24.99 -29.95
N PHE A 8 -23.22 -24.03 -30.86
CA PHE A 8 -22.11 -23.35 -31.51
C PHE A 8 -21.91 -21.92 -30.98
N ASP A 9 -22.74 -21.50 -30.04
CA ASP A 9 -22.73 -20.15 -29.50
C ASP A 9 -21.65 -19.99 -28.43
N VAL A 10 -20.73 -19.06 -28.67
CA VAL A 10 -19.66 -18.68 -27.77
C VAL A 10 -19.51 -17.16 -27.85
N ASP A 11 -19.75 -16.52 -26.71
CA ASP A 11 -19.63 -15.07 -26.59
C ASP A 11 -18.20 -14.70 -26.15
N TYR A 12 -17.56 -13.80 -26.90
CA TYR A 12 -16.19 -13.33 -26.61
C TYR A 12 -16.17 -11.90 -26.10
N TYR A 13 -15.46 -11.69 -25.00
CA TYR A 13 -15.23 -10.39 -24.39
C TYR A 13 -13.75 -10.02 -24.42
N LYS A 14 -13.46 -8.79 -24.84
CA LYS A 14 -12.10 -8.23 -24.88
C LYS A 14 -11.90 -7.26 -23.73
N LEU A 15 -10.81 -7.42 -23.00
CA LEU A 15 -10.36 -6.50 -21.95
C LEU A 15 -8.96 -6.00 -22.27
N SER A 16 -8.79 -4.69 -22.40
CA SER A 16 -7.49 -4.04 -22.59
C SER A 16 -7.03 -3.43 -21.27
N VAL A 17 -5.83 -3.82 -20.84
CA VAL A 17 -5.22 -3.45 -19.56
C VAL A 17 -3.97 -2.65 -19.84
N GLU A 18 -3.97 -1.37 -19.45
CA GLU A 18 -2.83 -0.47 -19.66
C GLU A 18 -1.85 -0.50 -18.48
N ARG A 19 -2.36 -0.73 -17.27
CA ARG A 19 -1.59 -0.76 -16.03
C ARG A 19 -1.96 -2.00 -15.23
N ALA A 20 -1.03 -2.54 -14.45
CA ALA A 20 -1.35 -3.64 -13.57
C ALA A 20 -2.39 -3.22 -12.52
N TYR A 21 -3.34 -4.10 -12.21
CA TYR A 21 -4.31 -3.90 -11.14
C TYR A 21 -4.78 -5.23 -10.56
N ILE A 22 -5.32 -5.21 -9.35
CA ILE A 22 -5.96 -6.37 -8.74
C ILE A 22 -7.44 -6.30 -9.07
N MET A 23 -7.99 -7.42 -9.55
CA MET A 23 -9.36 -7.53 -9.98
C MET A 23 -10.04 -8.78 -9.43
N ASN A 24 -11.35 -8.70 -9.37
CA ASN A 24 -12.21 -9.87 -9.29
C ASN A 24 -13.00 -9.95 -10.61
N TYR A 25 -13.17 -11.15 -11.13
CA TYR A 25 -14.08 -11.39 -12.23
C TYR A 25 -14.98 -12.58 -11.93
N SER A 26 -16.22 -12.48 -12.36
CA SER A 26 -17.23 -13.51 -12.11
C SER A 26 -18.25 -13.57 -13.23
N ILE A 27 -18.95 -14.70 -13.28
CA ILE A 27 -20.13 -14.91 -14.10
C ILE A 27 -21.29 -15.31 -13.20
N THR A 28 -22.49 -14.84 -13.52
CA THR A 28 -23.74 -15.28 -12.91
C THR A 28 -24.65 -15.77 -14.02
N SER A 29 -25.06 -17.04 -13.95
CA SER A 29 -25.95 -17.69 -14.91
C SER A 29 -26.85 -18.69 -14.18
N THR A 30 -28.11 -18.80 -14.61
CA THR A 30 -29.02 -19.84 -14.12
C THR A 30 -28.78 -21.20 -14.79
N ASN A 31 -28.14 -21.20 -15.95
CA ASN A 31 -27.88 -22.40 -16.76
C ASN A 31 -26.47 -22.97 -16.56
N GLY A 32 -25.67 -22.41 -15.64
CA GLY A 32 -24.33 -22.90 -15.33
C GLY A 32 -23.28 -22.55 -16.38
N TYR A 33 -23.45 -21.47 -17.13
CA TYR A 33 -22.44 -21.01 -18.09
C TYR A 33 -21.14 -20.62 -17.38
N SER A 34 -20.03 -20.87 -18.06
CA SER A 34 -18.68 -20.64 -17.55
C SER A 34 -17.99 -19.52 -18.32
N MET A 35 -17.16 -18.75 -17.62
CA MET A 35 -16.28 -17.75 -18.21
C MET A 35 -14.83 -18.23 -18.11
N LEU A 36 -14.18 -18.37 -19.25
CA LEU A 36 -12.81 -18.88 -19.37
C LEU A 36 -11.91 -17.87 -20.06
N LEU A 37 -10.62 -17.86 -19.71
CA LEU A 37 -9.63 -17.10 -20.45
C LEU A 37 -9.34 -17.83 -21.78
N ALA A 38 -9.77 -17.25 -22.89
CA ALA A 38 -9.61 -17.81 -24.24
C ALA A 38 -8.27 -17.44 -24.89
N GLY A 39 -7.70 -16.29 -24.50
CA GLY A 39 -6.42 -15.86 -25.04
C GLY A 39 -5.91 -14.58 -24.39
N LYS A 40 -4.64 -14.27 -24.63
CA LYS A 40 -3.99 -13.03 -24.21
C LYS A 40 -2.93 -12.61 -25.22
N SER A 41 -2.65 -11.31 -25.31
CA SER A 41 -1.60 -10.74 -26.14
C SER A 41 -0.90 -9.57 -25.44
N GLY A 42 0.40 -9.42 -25.68
CA GLY A 42 1.27 -8.42 -25.05
C GLY A 42 2.39 -9.09 -24.26
N ASP A 43 3.57 -8.48 -24.27
CA ASP A 43 4.81 -9.09 -23.77
C ASP A 43 4.75 -9.48 -22.29
N ASN A 44 4.04 -8.67 -21.49
CA ASN A 44 3.88 -8.87 -20.05
C ASN A 44 2.48 -9.38 -19.66
N ALA A 45 1.66 -9.80 -20.63
CA ALA A 45 0.29 -10.21 -20.34
C ALA A 45 0.29 -11.46 -19.44
N GLY A 46 -0.34 -11.35 -18.27
CA GLY A 46 -0.48 -12.42 -17.30
C GLY A 46 -1.63 -12.15 -16.32
N ILE A 47 -2.23 -13.22 -15.80
CA ILE A 47 -3.21 -13.18 -14.71
C ILE A 47 -2.70 -14.13 -13.62
N PHE A 48 -2.52 -13.63 -12.41
CA PHE A 48 -1.93 -14.36 -11.29
C PHE A 48 -2.87 -14.34 -10.08
N LYS A 49 -2.98 -15.45 -9.36
CA LYS A 49 -3.74 -15.48 -8.11
C LYS A 49 -3.01 -14.66 -7.05
N VAL A 50 -3.76 -13.81 -6.35
CA VAL A 50 -3.25 -13.16 -5.13
C VAL A 50 -3.25 -14.20 -4.00
N ALA A 51 -2.11 -14.33 -3.32
CA ALA A 51 -1.91 -15.31 -2.26
C ALA A 51 -2.38 -14.84 -0.87
N ASP A 52 -3.47 -14.07 -0.81
CA ASP A 52 -4.09 -13.54 0.42
C ASP A 52 -5.39 -14.27 0.80
N GLY A 53 -5.77 -15.31 0.04
CA GLY A 53 -7.01 -16.07 0.25
C GLY A 53 -8.29 -15.39 -0.25
N SER A 54 -8.22 -14.16 -0.77
CA SER A 54 -9.40 -13.41 -1.24
C SER A 54 -10.01 -13.95 -2.54
N GLY A 55 -9.25 -14.75 -3.30
CA GLY A 55 -9.60 -15.15 -4.66
C GLY A 55 -9.45 -14.04 -5.70
N ASN A 56 -8.89 -12.88 -5.31
CA ASN A 56 -8.57 -11.81 -6.24
C ASN A 56 -7.41 -12.19 -7.16
N MET A 57 -7.38 -11.55 -8.32
CA MET A 57 -6.44 -11.83 -9.40
C MET A 57 -5.66 -10.57 -9.74
N LEU A 58 -4.34 -10.66 -9.77
CA LEU A 58 -3.48 -9.63 -10.36
C LEU A 58 -3.51 -9.78 -11.88
N ILE A 59 -3.89 -8.72 -12.58
CA ILE A 59 -3.83 -8.64 -14.05
C ILE A 59 -2.75 -7.66 -14.48
N MET A 60 -1.89 -8.09 -15.39
CA MET A 60 -0.78 -7.28 -15.94
C MET A 60 -1.20 -6.52 -17.21
N PRO A 61 -0.41 -5.53 -17.68
CA PRO A 61 -0.66 -4.88 -18.95
C PRO A 61 -0.71 -5.87 -20.12
N GLY A 62 -1.73 -5.73 -20.96
CA GLY A 62 -2.00 -6.64 -22.07
C GLY A 62 -3.44 -6.56 -22.56
N THR A 63 -3.75 -7.35 -23.57
CA THR A 63 -5.13 -7.56 -24.04
C THR A 63 -5.53 -9.00 -23.76
N TYR A 64 -6.71 -9.17 -23.18
CA TYR A 64 -7.25 -10.45 -22.74
C TYR A 64 -8.58 -10.72 -23.42
N TYR A 65 -8.80 -11.98 -23.78
CA TYR A 65 -10.02 -12.46 -24.40
C TYR A 65 -10.64 -13.50 -23.48
N PHE A 66 -11.85 -13.25 -23.03
CA PHE A 66 -12.65 -14.17 -22.24
C PHE A 66 -13.75 -14.76 -23.11
N ALA A 67 -13.95 -16.07 -23.04
CA ALA A 67 -15.06 -16.76 -23.69
C ALA A 67 -16.09 -17.14 -22.64
N VAL A 68 -17.37 -16.90 -22.94
CA VAL A 68 -18.50 -17.46 -22.19
C VAL A 68 -19.12 -18.56 -23.03
N LEU A 69 -19.27 -19.74 -22.42
CA LEU A 69 -19.78 -20.93 -23.10
C LEU A 69 -20.55 -21.84 -22.12
N SER A 70 -21.38 -22.71 -22.69
CA SER A 70 -21.98 -23.82 -21.95
C SER A 70 -21.02 -25.00 -21.90
N GLN A 71 -20.71 -25.49 -20.69
CA GLN A 71 -19.90 -26.71 -20.52
C GLN A 71 -20.76 -27.99 -20.43
N ASP A 72 -22.04 -27.85 -20.09
CA ASP A 72 -22.96 -28.96 -19.83
C ASP A 72 -24.02 -29.10 -20.93
N ASP A 73 -23.76 -28.58 -22.13
CA ASP A 73 -24.70 -28.60 -23.27
C ASP A 73 -26.11 -28.03 -22.97
N LYS A 74 -26.19 -26.99 -22.14
CA LYS A 74 -27.43 -26.26 -21.86
C LYS A 74 -27.49 -24.99 -22.70
N TYR A 75 -28.60 -24.80 -23.40
CA TYR A 75 -28.80 -23.69 -24.32
C TYR A 75 -30.19 -23.08 -24.10
N SER A 76 -30.33 -21.76 -24.22
CA SER A 76 -31.60 -21.08 -23.99
C SER A 76 -31.63 -19.75 -24.70
N VAL A 77 -32.76 -19.43 -25.34
CA VAL A 77 -33.00 -18.13 -25.98
C VAL A 77 -33.47 -17.05 -25.00
N THR A 78 -33.76 -17.41 -23.74
CA THR A 78 -34.28 -16.48 -22.72
C THR A 78 -33.43 -16.40 -21.45
N SER A 79 -32.57 -17.39 -21.20
CA SER A 79 -31.76 -17.43 -19.98
C SER A 79 -30.49 -16.60 -20.19
N THR A 80 -30.48 -15.43 -19.55
CA THR A 80 -29.34 -14.52 -19.63
C THR A 80 -28.24 -14.89 -18.64
N TYR A 81 -27.02 -14.50 -18.95
CA TYR A 81 -25.94 -14.40 -17.97
C TYR A 81 -25.42 -12.98 -17.85
N ASN A 82 -24.75 -12.72 -16.72
CA ASN A 82 -24.00 -11.49 -16.49
C ASN A 82 -22.56 -11.82 -16.18
N ILE A 83 -21.65 -11.13 -16.85
CA ILE A 83 -20.23 -11.11 -16.50
C ILE A 83 -19.94 -9.82 -15.75
N ASN A 84 -19.04 -9.89 -14.78
CA ASN A 84 -18.59 -8.74 -14.02
C ASN A 84 -17.07 -8.74 -13.96
N PHE A 85 -16.48 -7.60 -14.32
CA PHE A 85 -15.07 -7.30 -14.10
C PHE A 85 -14.99 -6.14 -13.12
N ARG A 86 -14.46 -6.38 -11.93
CA ARG A 86 -14.33 -5.36 -10.88
C ARG A 86 -12.87 -5.14 -10.56
N THR A 87 -12.40 -3.92 -10.78
CA THR A 87 -11.14 -3.45 -10.22
C THR A 87 -11.28 -3.36 -8.70
N VAL A 88 -10.38 -4.01 -7.98
CA VAL A 88 -10.32 -4.00 -6.51
C VAL A 88 -9.27 -2.98 -6.05
N TYR A 89 -8.06 -3.04 -6.59
CA TYR A 89 -6.98 -2.09 -6.29
C TYR A 89 -6.19 -1.74 -7.55
N THR A 90 -5.77 -0.48 -7.66
CA THR A 90 -4.86 -0.05 -8.73
C THR A 90 -3.42 -0.15 -8.23
N LEU A 91 -2.49 -0.54 -9.11
CA LEU A 91 -1.06 -0.57 -8.81
C LEU A 91 -0.33 0.59 -9.50
N ALA A 92 0.89 0.85 -9.04
CA ALA A 92 1.75 1.81 -9.70
C ALA A 92 2.21 1.27 -11.06
N ALA A 93 2.33 2.15 -12.05
CA ALA A 93 2.85 1.83 -13.37
C ALA A 93 4.40 1.81 -13.37
N ASP A 94 5.00 1.09 -12.41
CA ASP A 94 6.44 0.87 -12.29
C ASP A 94 6.73 -0.62 -12.43
N SER A 95 7.37 -1.00 -13.53
CA SER A 95 7.71 -2.39 -13.82
C SER A 95 8.80 -2.96 -12.91
N SER A 96 9.58 -2.10 -12.22
CA SER A 96 10.58 -2.54 -11.26
C SER A 96 9.95 -2.99 -9.94
N ALA A 97 8.75 -2.48 -9.62
CA ALA A 97 8.06 -2.71 -8.35
C ALA A 97 7.28 -4.04 -8.39
N ASN A 98 8.02 -5.15 -8.41
CA ASN A 98 7.53 -6.52 -8.63
C ASN A 98 7.30 -7.35 -7.35
N LEU A 99 7.38 -6.74 -6.17
CA LEU A 99 6.92 -7.29 -4.90
C LEU A 99 5.62 -6.61 -4.48
N ILE A 100 4.67 -7.39 -3.96
CA ILE A 100 3.36 -6.89 -3.53
C ILE A 100 2.95 -7.50 -2.19
N GLY A 101 2.45 -6.67 -1.28
CA GLY A 101 1.79 -7.07 -0.04
C GLY A 101 0.37 -6.53 -0.01
N ILE A 102 -0.60 -7.39 0.33
CA ILE A 102 -2.03 -7.02 0.27
C ILE A 102 -2.69 -7.32 1.60
N CYS A 103 -3.33 -6.29 2.16
CA CYS A 103 -4.25 -6.40 3.28
C CYS A 103 -5.66 -6.07 2.76
N SER A 104 -6.37 -7.10 2.31
CA SER A 104 -7.72 -6.97 1.74
C SER A 104 -8.71 -6.37 2.76
N GLU A 105 -8.60 -6.73 4.04
CA GLU A 105 -9.44 -6.19 5.12
C GLU A 105 -9.28 -4.68 5.31
N ALA A 106 -8.06 -4.16 5.12
CA ALA A 106 -7.75 -2.74 5.26
C ALA A 106 -7.91 -1.94 3.96
N GLY A 107 -8.05 -2.60 2.82
CA GLY A 107 -8.03 -1.92 1.53
C GLY A 107 -6.66 -1.41 1.12
N ILE A 108 -5.59 -2.08 1.55
CA ILE A 108 -4.20 -1.59 1.39
C ILE A 108 -3.39 -2.58 0.56
N VAL A 109 -2.69 -2.02 -0.43
CA VAL A 109 -1.74 -2.73 -1.27
C VAL A 109 -0.42 -1.97 -1.25
N PHE A 110 0.61 -2.60 -0.72
CA PHE A 110 1.98 -2.11 -0.76
C PHE A 110 2.72 -2.74 -1.94
N GLN A 111 3.47 -1.95 -2.69
CA GLN A 111 4.23 -2.40 -3.84
C GLN A 111 5.66 -1.88 -3.76
N THR A 112 6.66 -2.74 -4.00
CA THR A 112 8.08 -2.40 -3.95
C THR A 112 8.89 -3.34 -4.85
N ASN A 113 10.22 -3.21 -4.87
CA ASN A 113 11.13 -4.15 -5.51
C ASN A 113 11.93 -4.93 -4.45
N SER A 114 12.73 -5.91 -4.86
CA SER A 114 13.53 -6.72 -3.93
C SER A 114 14.58 -5.94 -3.12
N ALA A 115 14.91 -4.72 -3.54
CA ALA A 115 15.84 -3.85 -2.82
C ALA A 115 15.15 -2.87 -1.87
N GLY A 116 13.81 -2.75 -1.91
CA GLY A 116 13.08 -1.74 -1.15
C GLY A 116 13.28 -0.30 -1.67
N SER A 117 13.81 -0.11 -2.88
CA SER A 117 14.25 1.20 -3.38
C SER A 117 13.16 2.02 -4.10
N VAL A 118 12.06 1.37 -4.45
CA VAL A 118 10.84 1.99 -4.96
C VAL A 118 9.69 1.53 -4.10
N TYR A 119 8.73 2.39 -3.82
CA TYR A 119 7.68 2.07 -2.86
C TYR A 119 6.39 2.82 -3.15
N TYR A 120 5.29 2.08 -3.17
CA TYR A 120 3.98 2.59 -3.51
C TYR A 120 2.94 2.00 -2.57
N VAL A 121 1.89 2.77 -2.28
CA VAL A 121 0.70 2.29 -1.57
C VAL A 121 -0.55 2.62 -2.37
N ASN A 122 -1.35 1.61 -2.70
CA ASN A 122 -2.53 1.73 -3.56
C ASN A 122 -2.25 2.47 -4.88
N GLY A 123 -1.04 2.27 -5.43
CA GLY A 123 -0.56 2.90 -6.65
C GLY A 123 -0.03 4.34 -6.50
N ASN A 124 -0.08 4.92 -5.30
CA ASN A 124 0.51 6.22 -4.99
C ASN A 124 1.99 6.06 -4.61
N PRO A 125 2.91 6.88 -5.13
CA PRO A 125 4.30 6.89 -4.65
C PRO A 125 4.32 7.31 -3.19
N ILE A 126 5.06 6.57 -2.35
CA ILE A 126 5.24 6.97 -0.96
C ILE A 126 6.28 8.09 -0.90
N ASN A 127 6.01 9.10 -0.07
CA ASN A 127 6.91 10.21 0.18
C ASN A 127 7.01 10.44 1.70
N ILE A 128 8.22 10.24 2.24
CA ILE A 128 8.48 10.32 3.68
C ILE A 128 9.08 11.65 4.12
N ASN A 129 9.16 12.64 3.21
CA ASN A 129 9.71 13.94 3.57
C ASN A 129 8.92 14.57 4.72
N TYR A 130 9.65 15.03 5.72
CA TYR A 130 9.11 15.67 6.90
C TYR A 130 9.96 16.87 7.28
N SER A 131 9.32 17.94 7.72
CA SER A 131 10.01 19.07 8.32
C SER A 131 9.14 19.69 9.39
N TYR A 132 9.71 19.84 10.58
CA TYR A 132 9.11 20.56 11.69
C TYR A 132 10.16 21.51 12.27
N SER A 133 9.83 22.80 12.28
CA SER A 133 10.62 23.82 12.95
C SER A 133 9.73 24.72 13.76
N ASN A 134 10.10 24.93 15.01
CA ASN A 134 9.39 25.82 15.92
C ASN A 134 10.35 26.26 17.03
N SER A 135 10.31 27.53 17.42
CA SER A 135 11.10 28.07 18.51
C SER A 135 10.21 28.87 19.45
N SER A 136 10.37 28.65 20.75
CA SER A 136 9.64 29.35 21.81
C SER A 136 10.54 29.62 23.01
N SER A 137 10.25 30.69 23.74
CA SER A 137 10.97 31.02 24.97
C SER A 137 10.05 31.73 25.96
N ASN A 138 10.25 31.45 27.25
CA ASN A 138 9.58 32.10 28.36
C ASN A 138 10.54 32.20 29.56
N SER A 139 10.04 32.67 30.71
CA SER A 139 10.84 32.82 31.94
C SER A 139 11.43 31.51 32.47
N GLY A 140 10.89 30.35 32.07
CA GLY A 140 11.40 29.03 32.44
C GLY A 140 12.52 28.51 31.53
N GLY A 141 12.71 29.07 30.33
CA GLY A 141 13.74 28.62 29.40
C GLY A 141 13.38 28.83 27.93
N SER A 142 14.14 28.19 27.03
CA SER A 142 13.89 28.21 25.58
C SER A 142 13.78 26.79 25.03
N GLN A 143 13.07 26.64 23.92
CA GLN A 143 12.92 25.39 23.16
C GLN A 143 12.98 25.74 21.67
N SER A 144 13.90 25.11 20.95
CA SER A 144 14.07 25.29 19.52
C SER A 144 14.14 23.91 18.88
N TYR A 145 13.14 23.60 18.06
CA TYR A 145 13.01 22.34 17.37
C TYR A 145 13.37 22.52 15.90
N ASN A 146 14.18 21.60 15.38
CA ASN A 146 14.42 21.41 13.96
C ASN A 146 14.52 19.91 13.71
N ILE A 147 13.45 19.34 13.16
CA ILE A 147 13.31 17.91 12.94
C ILE A 147 12.99 17.72 11.47
N SER A 148 13.69 16.81 10.79
CA SER A 148 13.47 16.58 9.37
C SER A 148 13.76 15.16 8.95
N ILE A 149 12.94 14.62 8.05
CA ILE A 149 13.26 13.42 7.27
C ILE A 149 13.40 13.86 5.83
N THR A 150 14.50 13.47 5.17
CA THR A 150 14.70 13.72 3.75
C THR A 150 14.59 12.40 3.00
N ASP A 151 13.63 12.35 2.09
CA ASP A 151 13.48 11.23 1.17
C ASP A 151 14.51 11.35 0.03
N ARG A 152 15.27 10.27 -0.23
CA ARG A 152 16.40 10.25 -1.17
C ARG A 152 16.50 8.91 -1.87
N SER A 153 17.25 8.87 -2.97
CA SER A 153 17.48 7.65 -3.75
C SER A 153 18.26 6.56 -3.02
N ASP A 154 18.95 6.88 -1.92
CA ASP A 154 19.70 5.93 -1.08
C ASP A 154 18.92 5.50 0.18
N VAL A 155 17.62 5.79 0.22
CA VAL A 155 16.70 5.36 1.28
C VAL A 155 15.86 4.18 0.78
N TYR A 156 15.83 3.12 1.58
CA TYR A 156 15.19 1.84 1.24
C TYR A 156 14.20 1.45 2.33
N VAL A 157 13.13 0.75 1.95
CA VAL A 157 12.23 0.08 2.90
C VAL A 157 12.90 -1.21 3.39
N TYR A 158 12.84 -1.47 4.69
CA TYR A 158 13.20 -2.77 5.25
C TYR A 158 12.16 -3.83 4.87
N LEU A 159 12.62 -4.91 4.24
CA LEU A 159 11.76 -6.00 3.75
C LEU A 159 12.00 -7.34 4.47
N LEU A 160 12.92 -7.40 5.44
CA LEU A 160 13.30 -8.63 6.14
C LEU A 160 12.31 -8.94 7.27
N ASP A 161 12.11 -10.23 7.53
CA ASP A 161 11.10 -10.73 8.48
C ASP A 161 11.41 -10.40 9.98
N ASP A 162 12.62 -9.94 10.31
CA ASP A 162 13.12 -9.81 11.70
C ASP A 162 13.22 -8.35 12.24
N VAL A 163 12.85 -7.32 11.47
CA VAL A 163 12.87 -5.87 11.82
C VAL A 163 11.64 -5.24 11.17
N PRO A 164 10.84 -4.33 11.81
CA PRO A 164 9.40 -4.23 11.57
C PRO A 164 9.07 -4.30 10.09
N ALA A 165 8.68 -5.51 9.67
CA ALA A 165 8.32 -5.81 8.31
C ALA A 165 7.18 -4.86 7.92
N PRO A 166 6.98 -4.60 6.62
CA PRO A 166 5.81 -3.85 6.18
C PRO A 166 4.56 -4.36 6.87
N SER A 167 3.81 -3.47 7.50
CA SER A 167 2.69 -3.84 8.36
C SER A 167 1.51 -2.92 8.10
N VAL A 168 0.33 -3.37 8.49
CA VAL A 168 -0.87 -2.54 8.43
C VAL A 168 -1.39 -2.33 9.84
N ILE A 169 -1.66 -1.08 10.16
CA ILE A 169 -2.15 -0.68 11.47
C ILE A 169 -3.48 0.06 11.33
N TYR A 170 -4.19 0.17 12.44
CA TYR A 170 -5.31 1.09 12.58
C TYR A 170 -4.86 2.30 13.39
N TYR A 171 -4.54 3.39 12.69
CA TYR A 171 -4.21 4.68 13.29
C TYR A 171 -5.45 5.28 13.95
N ARG A 172 -5.32 5.76 15.19
CA ARG A 172 -6.41 6.39 15.93
C ARG A 172 -6.24 7.90 16.01
N ASN A 173 -5.17 8.35 16.63
CA ASN A 173 -4.88 9.77 16.77
C ASN A 173 -3.42 9.99 17.19
N SER A 174 -3.03 11.25 17.12
CA SER A 174 -1.74 11.73 17.53
C SER A 174 -1.84 13.19 17.97
N THR A 175 -0.97 13.56 18.90
CA THR A 175 -0.78 14.94 19.34
C THR A 175 0.21 15.74 18.48
N ARG A 176 1.07 15.06 17.71
CA ARG A 176 2.10 15.66 16.85
C ARG A 176 2.17 15.01 15.45
N PRO A 177 1.03 14.81 14.77
CA PRO A 177 1.05 14.20 13.45
C PRO A 177 1.78 15.09 12.45
N ALA A 178 2.44 14.47 11.47
CA ALA A 178 2.92 15.16 10.28
C ALA A 178 1.77 15.67 9.40
N MET A 179 0.65 14.95 9.39
CA MET A 179 -0.56 15.32 8.67
C MET A 179 -1.81 14.97 9.49
N ASN A 180 -2.72 15.94 9.63
CA ASN A 180 -4.00 15.71 10.31
C ASN A 180 -4.91 14.81 9.48
N VAL A 181 -5.15 13.60 9.98
CA VAL A 181 -6.08 12.62 9.40
C VAL A 181 -6.98 12.07 10.51
N GLY A 182 -8.20 11.65 10.14
CA GLY A 182 -9.06 10.88 11.05
C GLY A 182 -8.53 9.46 11.26
N SER A 183 -9.11 8.74 12.23
CA SER A 183 -8.81 7.32 12.47
C SER A 183 -9.03 6.50 11.21
N LYS A 184 -8.05 5.69 10.83
CA LYS A 184 -8.12 4.85 9.62
C LYS A 184 -7.07 3.74 9.63
N ALA A 185 -7.25 2.77 8.74
CA ALA A 185 -6.17 1.89 8.38
C ALA A 185 -5.02 2.66 7.70
N ALA A 186 -3.79 2.34 8.06
CA ALA A 186 -2.59 2.98 7.55
C ALA A 186 -1.48 1.96 7.34
N LEU A 187 -0.56 2.26 6.42
CA LEU A 187 0.60 1.42 6.16
C LEU A 187 1.74 1.84 7.07
N GLU A 188 2.37 0.89 7.74
CA GLU A 188 3.54 1.11 8.59
C GLU A 188 4.77 0.53 7.89
N LEU A 189 5.81 1.34 7.74
CA LEU A 189 7.04 0.98 7.06
C LEU A 189 8.25 1.47 7.84
N THR A 190 9.30 0.65 7.89
CA THR A 190 10.62 1.07 8.37
C THR A 190 11.52 1.37 7.18
N PHE A 191 12.08 2.57 7.15
CA PHE A 191 13.04 3.03 6.14
C PHE A 191 14.45 3.05 6.71
N TYR A 192 15.46 2.84 5.87
CA TYR A 192 16.86 2.92 6.24
C TYR A 192 17.77 3.40 5.11
N SER A 193 18.95 3.87 5.47
CA SER A 193 20.01 4.25 4.55
C SER A 193 21.39 4.02 5.18
N GLN A 194 22.44 3.98 4.35
CA GLN A 194 23.82 3.95 4.84
C GLN A 194 24.27 5.32 5.38
N ASN A 195 23.59 6.39 4.95
CA ASN A 195 23.81 7.76 5.38
C ASN A 195 22.63 8.27 6.20
N GLU A 196 22.89 9.20 7.10
CA GLU A 196 21.85 9.86 7.88
C GLU A 196 20.86 10.59 6.95
N PHE A 197 19.57 10.45 7.25
CA PHE A 197 18.49 11.10 6.51
C PHE A 197 17.35 11.59 7.41
N TYR A 198 17.36 11.20 8.69
CA TYR A 198 16.44 11.68 9.71
C TYR A 198 17.21 12.45 10.79
N ASN A 199 16.96 13.74 10.91
CA ASN A 199 17.65 14.65 11.81
C ASN A 199 16.71 15.12 12.93
N VAL A 200 17.18 15.05 14.16
CA VAL A 200 16.52 15.61 15.35
C VAL A 200 17.48 16.57 16.03
N HIS A 201 17.33 17.86 15.73
CA HIS A 201 18.16 18.94 16.23
C HIS A 201 17.34 19.87 17.12
N CYS A 202 17.11 19.42 18.34
CA CYS A 202 16.32 20.10 19.36
C CYS A 202 17.22 20.68 20.45
N ARG A 203 17.21 22.01 20.59
CA ARG A 203 17.95 22.75 21.63
C ARG A 203 16.99 23.40 22.61
N CYS A 204 17.12 23.05 23.87
CA CYS A 204 16.28 23.47 24.96
C CYS A 204 17.13 23.97 26.14
N THR A 205 16.63 24.91 26.93
CA THR A 205 17.34 25.48 28.09
C THR A 205 16.42 25.62 29.29
N GLY A 206 17.00 25.88 30.47
CA GLY A 206 16.25 26.08 31.71
C GLY A 206 15.43 24.84 32.08
N ALA A 207 14.16 25.03 32.41
CA ALA A 207 13.21 23.98 32.77
C ALA A 207 12.98 22.93 31.66
N TYR A 208 13.42 23.20 30.43
CA TYR A 208 13.29 22.29 29.29
C TYR A 208 14.59 21.57 28.93
N ALA A 209 15.66 21.74 29.72
CA ALA A 209 17.00 21.25 29.37
C ALA A 209 17.05 19.72 29.14
N GLU A 210 16.19 18.95 29.79
CA GLU A 210 16.11 17.49 29.58
C GLU A 210 15.59 17.11 28.18
N ASN A 211 14.87 18.01 27.51
CA ASN A 211 14.38 17.81 26.15
C ASN A 211 15.42 18.12 25.06
N ASN A 212 16.69 18.38 25.43
CA ASN A 212 17.77 18.54 24.45
C ASN A 212 18.06 17.22 23.73
N LEU A 213 18.00 17.22 22.41
CA LEU A 213 18.46 16.10 21.60
C LEU A 213 19.12 16.63 20.32
N TRP A 214 20.35 16.20 20.08
CA TRP A 214 21.05 16.44 18.83
C TRP A 214 21.50 15.09 18.28
N LYS A 215 20.67 14.49 17.43
CA LYS A 215 20.93 13.15 16.91
C LYS A 215 20.42 13.02 15.49
N GLU A 216 21.19 12.29 14.71
CA GLU A 216 20.91 11.94 13.33
C GLU A 216 20.75 10.42 13.25
N PHE A 217 19.82 9.97 12.41
CA PHE A 217 19.42 8.58 12.33
C PHE A 217 19.50 8.09 10.88
N LYS A 218 19.88 6.82 10.77
CA LYS A 218 19.95 6.05 9.53
C LYS A 218 18.73 5.15 9.32
N ALA A 219 17.76 5.21 10.22
CA ALA A 219 16.52 4.46 10.11
C ALA A 219 15.36 5.19 10.81
N VAL A 220 14.14 4.98 10.31
CA VAL A 220 12.90 5.49 10.89
C VAL A 220 11.71 4.63 10.46
N THR A 221 10.84 4.31 11.40
CA THR A 221 9.53 3.69 11.20
C THR A 221 8.46 4.76 11.17
N VAL A 222 7.62 4.72 10.13
CA VAL A 222 6.65 5.76 9.82
C VAL A 222 5.30 5.17 9.46
N ILE A 223 4.27 5.98 9.65
CA ILE A 223 2.89 5.66 9.31
C ILE A 223 2.53 6.45 8.05
N ILE A 224 2.09 5.76 7.02
CA ILE A 224 1.81 6.28 5.68
C ILE A 224 0.31 6.21 5.40
N ASP A 225 -0.22 7.29 4.82
CA ASP A 225 -1.57 7.36 4.32
C ASP A 225 -1.73 6.56 3.02
N PRO A 226 -2.53 5.48 3.00
CA PRO A 226 -2.73 4.68 1.81
C PRO A 226 -3.45 5.43 0.67
N ALA A 227 -4.18 6.50 0.98
CA ALA A 227 -4.90 7.27 -0.02
C ALA A 227 -4.00 8.23 -0.79
N THR A 228 -2.87 8.66 -0.19
CA THR A 228 -2.03 9.73 -0.74
C THR A 228 -0.55 9.37 -0.86
N GLY A 229 -0.09 8.30 -0.21
CA GLY A 229 1.33 7.96 -0.08
C GLY A 229 2.10 8.89 0.87
N ARG A 230 1.44 9.78 1.60
CA ARG A 230 2.11 10.76 2.46
C ARG A 230 2.28 10.28 3.89
N LEU A 231 3.34 10.74 4.53
CA LEU A 231 3.58 10.58 5.96
C LEU A 231 2.41 11.13 6.80
N ILE A 232 1.82 10.28 7.64
CA ILE A 232 0.86 10.66 8.69
C ILE A 232 1.62 11.01 9.96
N ASP A 233 2.53 10.14 10.39
CA ASP A 233 3.28 10.29 11.63
C ASP A 233 4.59 9.49 11.59
N ILE A 234 5.49 9.81 12.51
CA ILE A 234 6.69 9.04 12.79
C ILE A 234 6.37 8.14 13.98
N GLU A 235 6.46 6.82 13.81
CA GLU A 235 6.26 5.89 14.92
C GLU A 235 7.51 5.83 15.79
N GLN A 236 8.66 5.51 15.18
CA GLN A 236 9.88 5.24 15.93
C GLN A 236 11.13 5.51 15.08
N PHE A 237 12.17 6.15 15.56
CA PHE A 237 12.23 6.94 16.78
C PHE A 237 11.50 8.27 16.58
N ASN A 238 10.55 8.63 17.45
CA ASN A 238 9.86 9.92 17.43
C ASN A 238 10.30 10.80 18.60
N TYR A 239 10.82 12.00 18.32
CA TYR A 239 11.25 12.93 19.36
C TYR A 239 10.17 13.26 20.39
N PHE A 240 8.91 13.44 19.98
CA PHE A 240 7.84 13.88 20.87
C PHE A 240 7.24 12.76 21.71
N TYR A 241 7.24 11.52 21.21
CA TYR A 241 6.62 10.37 21.90
C TYR A 241 7.64 9.53 22.67
N ASP A 242 8.87 9.41 22.16
CA ASP A 242 9.89 8.53 22.74
C ASP A 242 10.89 9.25 23.65
N PHE A 243 11.03 10.56 23.53
CA PHE A 243 12.11 11.31 24.18
C PHE A 243 11.67 12.52 24.97
N ALA A 244 11.02 13.49 24.32
CA ALA A 244 10.63 14.74 24.97
C ALA A 244 9.57 14.44 26.03
N GLN A 245 9.82 14.89 27.26
CA GLN A 245 8.87 14.70 28.35
C GLN A 245 7.61 15.55 28.12
N GLY A 246 6.44 14.97 28.40
CA GLY A 246 5.17 15.67 28.32
C GLY A 246 3.98 14.75 28.06
N SER A 247 2.86 15.34 27.63
CA SER A 247 1.61 14.64 27.33
C SER A 247 1.42 14.31 25.84
N ASN A 248 2.51 14.33 25.05
CA ASN A 248 2.40 13.94 23.64
C ASN A 248 2.21 12.43 23.56
N SER A 249 1.35 11.99 22.65
CA SER A 249 1.08 10.59 22.41
C SER A 249 0.77 10.33 20.94
N LEU A 250 1.00 9.08 20.56
CA LEU A 250 0.56 8.42 19.34
C LEU A 250 -0.23 7.18 19.73
N SER A 251 -1.40 6.99 19.14
CA SER A 251 -2.28 5.84 19.41
C SER A 251 -2.64 5.13 18.12
N PHE A 252 -2.39 3.82 18.09
CA PHE A 252 -2.80 2.91 17.03
C PHE A 252 -2.99 1.50 17.59
N THR A 253 -3.55 0.61 16.78
CA THR A 253 -3.65 -0.84 17.07
C THR A 253 -3.20 -1.64 15.86
N ARG A 254 -2.81 -2.91 16.05
CA ARG A 254 -2.45 -3.83 14.96
C ARG A 254 -3.49 -4.95 14.85
N PRO A 255 -4.71 -4.67 14.34
CA PRO A 255 -5.76 -5.67 14.23
C PRO A 255 -5.57 -6.59 13.01
N TYR A 256 -4.70 -6.22 12.07
CA TYR A 256 -4.48 -6.93 10.82
C TYR A 256 -3.33 -7.92 10.95
N SER A 257 -3.41 -9.02 10.22
CA SER A 257 -2.29 -9.94 10.06
C SER A 257 -1.12 -9.28 9.35
N ASP A 258 0.09 -9.80 9.59
CA ASP A 258 1.32 -9.34 8.93
C ASP A 258 1.19 -9.31 7.41
N LEU A 259 1.73 -8.25 6.80
CA LEU A 259 1.64 -8.03 5.36
C LEU A 259 2.69 -8.87 4.63
N LYS A 260 2.30 -10.08 4.22
CA LYS A 260 3.18 -10.97 3.46
C LYS A 260 3.46 -10.42 2.07
N LEU A 261 4.73 -10.38 1.69
CA LEU A 261 5.18 -9.94 0.37
C LEU A 261 5.29 -11.12 -0.59
N TYR A 262 4.81 -10.93 -1.81
CA TYR A 262 4.86 -11.91 -2.89
C TYR A 262 5.51 -11.30 -4.12
N LYS A 263 6.43 -12.05 -4.74
CA LYS A 263 6.96 -11.69 -6.05
C LYS A 263 5.94 -12.04 -7.13
N TYR A 264 5.76 -11.14 -8.09
CA TYR A 264 4.96 -11.36 -9.27
C TYR A 264 5.69 -10.84 -10.52
N GLY A 265 5.29 -11.35 -11.70
CA GLY A 265 6.08 -11.15 -12.91
C GLY A 265 7.37 -11.96 -12.91
N ASN A 266 8.00 -12.09 -14.08
CA ASN A 266 9.27 -12.81 -14.23
C ASN A 266 10.45 -11.96 -13.72
#